data_AF-A0A7J2NQ39-F1
#
_entry.id   AF-A0A7J2NQ39-F1
#
_cell.length_a   1.000
_cell.length_b   1.000
_cell.length_c   1.000
_cell.angle_alpha   90.00
_cell.angle_beta   90.00
_cell.angle_gamma   90.00
#
_symmetry.space_group_name_H-M   'P 1'
#
loop_
_entity.id
_entity.type
_entity.pdbx_description
1 polymer ?
#
loop_
_entity_poly.entity_id
_entity_poly.type
_entity_poly.pdbx_seq_one_letter_code
_entity_poly.pdbx_strand_id
1 'polypeptide(L)'
;MNQFALALLIFAGLVIPFSLVAIDYRKKFREFQCRKCSHNFKVSYLRLALTIQFRGKDPAPAGTAAYRLKCPKCGDKSWLVPLD
;
A
#
# COMPACT_ATOMS: atom_id res chain seq x y z
N MET A 1 -30.57 33.27 4.56
CA MET A 1 -29.86 31.97 4.48
C MET A 1 -28.63 32.15 3.61
N ASN A 2 -27.44 32.19 4.23
CA ASN A 2 -26.21 32.53 3.54
C ASN A 2 -25.69 31.30 2.76
N GLN A 3 -25.90 31.27 1.44
CA GLN A 3 -25.54 30.14 0.57
C GLN A 3 -24.06 29.73 0.72
N PHE A 4 -23.19 30.69 1.06
CA PHE A 4 -21.77 30.43 1.35
C PHE A 4 -21.54 29.55 2.58
N ALA A 5 -22.36 29.67 3.63
CA ALA A 5 -22.20 28.87 4.85
C ALA A 5 -22.58 27.40 4.62
N LEU A 6 -23.60 27.15 3.79
CA LEU A 6 -24.03 25.80 3.43
C LEU A 6 -22.95 25.09 2.59
N ALA A 7 -22.37 25.80 1.63
CA ALA A 7 -21.28 25.26 0.81
C ALA A 7 -20.06 24.91 1.67
N LEU A 8 -19.69 25.74 2.64
CA LEU A 8 -18.56 25.49 3.54
C LEU A 8 -18.77 24.26 4.44
N LEU A 9 -20.00 24.07 4.93
CA LEU A 9 -20.39 22.88 5.72
C LEU A 9 -20.34 21.59 4.88
N ILE A 10 -20.77 21.65 3.62
CA ILE A 10 -20.71 20.50 2.69
C ILE A 10 -19.26 20.15 2.36
N PHE A 11 -18.41 21.15 2.09
CA PHE A 11 -16.99 20.94 1.85
C PHE A 11 -16.28 20.36 3.08
N ALA A 12 -16.54 20.88 4.29
CA ALA A 12 -15.97 20.31 5.51
C ALA A 12 -16.46 18.88 5.76
N GLY A 13 -17.75 18.61 5.58
CA GLY A 13 -18.35 17.28 5.76
C GLY A 13 -17.84 16.22 4.79
N LEU A 14 -17.48 16.60 3.55
CA LEU A 14 -16.90 15.69 2.56
C LEU A 14 -15.38 15.55 2.72
N VAL A 15 -14.62 16.64 2.90
CA VAL A 15 -13.15 16.61 2.84
C VAL A 15 -12.52 15.96 4.08
N ILE A 16 -13.12 16.13 5.26
CA ILE A 16 -12.59 15.61 6.53
C ILE A 16 -12.56 14.06 6.58
N PRO A 17 -13.63 13.32 6.22
CA PRO A 17 -13.60 11.85 6.27
C PRO A 17 -12.59 11.25 5.27
N PHE A 18 -12.45 11.82 4.06
CA PHE A 18 -11.42 11.35 3.11
C PHE A 18 -10.01 11.55 3.64
N SER A 19 -9.76 12.67 4.33
CA SER A 19 -8.45 12.98 4.90
C SER A 19 -8.07 11.98 6.00
N LEU A 20 -9.01 11.57 6.85
CA LEU A 20 -8.77 10.58 7.91
C LEU A 20 -8.53 9.18 7.35
N VAL A 21 -9.30 8.75 6.36
CA VAL A 21 -9.12 7.43 5.70
C VAL A 21 -7.75 7.36 5.01
N ALA A 22 -7.33 8.42 4.33
CA ALA A 22 -6.02 8.48 3.69
C ALA A 22 -4.84 8.41 4.69
N ILE A 23 -5.00 8.99 5.89
CA ILE A 23 -3.99 8.92 6.96
C ILE A 23 -3.87 7.50 7.53
N ASP A 24 -4.98 6.79 7.70
CA ASP A 24 -4.95 5.43 8.24
C ASP A 24 -4.29 4.43 7.26
N TYR A 25 -4.55 4.59 5.95
CA TYR A 25 -3.87 3.80 4.92
C TYR A 25 -2.35 4.06 4.84
N ARG A 26 -1.86 5.25 5.21
CA ARG A 26 -0.41 5.53 5.30
C ARG A 26 0.28 4.76 6.42
N LYS A 27 -0.43 4.39 7.48
CA LYS A 27 0.14 3.70 8.63
C LYS A 27 0.22 2.18 8.47
N LYS A 28 -0.42 1.62 7.44
CA LYS A 28 -0.35 0.18 7.14
C LYS A 28 0.87 -0.13 6.28
N PHE A 29 1.74 -0.98 6.80
CA PHE A 29 2.91 -1.52 6.11
C PHE A 29 2.82 -3.04 6.09
N ARG A 30 3.39 -3.67 5.06
CA ARG A 30 3.71 -5.10 5.07
C ARG A 30 5.21 -5.30 5.04
N GLU A 31 5.67 -6.32 5.74
CA GLU A 31 7.07 -6.72 5.75
C GLU A 31 7.35 -7.71 4.62
N PHE A 32 8.53 -7.59 4.03
CA PHE A 32 9.03 -8.45 2.97
C PHE A 32 10.49 -8.79 3.25
N GLN A 33 10.89 -10.00 2.93
CA GLN A 33 12.29 -10.42 2.96
C GLN A 33 12.84 -10.54 1.54
N CYS A 34 13.98 -9.92 1.29
CA CYS A 34 14.68 -10.11 0.03
C CYS A 34 15.33 -11.52 -0.02
N ARG A 35 15.03 -12.32 -1.04
CA ARG A 35 15.60 -13.66 -1.22
C ARG A 35 17.12 -13.67 -1.48
N LYS A 36 17.68 -12.57 -1.99
CA LYS A 36 19.10 -12.47 -2.35
C LYS A 36 20.02 -12.13 -1.17
N CYS A 37 19.58 -11.22 -0.30
CA CYS A 37 20.41 -10.68 0.78
C CYS A 37 19.78 -10.82 2.17
N SER A 38 18.65 -11.53 2.26
CA SER A 38 17.86 -11.76 3.48
C SER A 38 17.46 -10.49 4.24
N HIS A 39 17.53 -9.34 3.58
CA HIS A 39 17.18 -8.05 4.17
C HIS A 39 15.66 -7.92 4.26
N ASN A 40 15.18 -7.63 5.47
CA ASN A 40 13.78 -7.34 5.73
C ASN A 40 13.49 -5.86 5.49
N PHE A 41 12.41 -5.55 4.78
CA PHE A 41 12.00 -4.18 4.53
C PHE A 41 10.48 -4.05 4.51
N LYS A 42 10.03 -2.85 4.89
CA LYS A 42 8.61 -2.49 4.96
C LYS A 42 8.19 -1.77 3.69
N VAL A 43 7.03 -2.14 3.16
CA VAL A 43 6.39 -1.44 2.04
C VAL A 43 5.00 -1.01 2.47
N SER A 44 4.67 0.26 2.27
CA SER A 44 3.34 0.79 2.60
C SER A 44 2.27 0.18 1.70
N TYR A 45 1.06 0.02 2.21
CA TYR A 45 -0.07 -0.47 1.42
C TYR A 45 -0.35 0.41 0.20
N LEU A 46 -0.19 1.73 0.31
CA LEU A 46 -0.32 2.63 -0.84
C LEU A 46 0.68 2.28 -1.94
N ARG A 47 1.95 2.02 -1.57
CA ARG A 47 2.97 1.63 -2.53
C ARG A 47 2.70 0.24 -3.11
N LEU A 48 2.16 -0.69 -2.32
CA LEU A 48 1.74 -2.02 -2.80
C LEU A 48 0.56 -1.94 -3.77
N ALA A 49 -0.42 -1.08 -3.52
CA ALA A 49 -1.56 -0.86 -4.42
C ALA A 49 -1.13 -0.31 -5.78
N LEU A 50 -0.06 0.51 -5.79
CA LEU A 50 0.57 1.02 -7.02
C LEU A 50 1.58 0.05 -7.63
N THR A 51 1.95 -1.02 -6.93
CA THR A 51 2.89 -2.02 -7.44
C THR A 51 2.13 -3.08 -8.22
N ILE A 52 2.73 -3.55 -9.33
CA ILE A 52 2.17 -4.63 -10.13
C ILE A 52 2.06 -5.89 -9.24
N GLN A 53 0.82 -6.25 -8.92
CA GLN A 53 0.48 -7.54 -8.33
C GLN A 53 0.58 -8.60 -9.40
N PHE A 54 1.05 -9.79 -9.03
CA PHE A 54 1.05 -10.92 -9.95
C PHE A 54 -0.39 -11.34 -10.24
N ARG A 55 -0.75 -11.52 -11.52
CA ARG A 55 -2.10 -11.87 -11.99
C ARG A 55 -2.17 -13.22 -12.72
N GLY A 56 -1.17 -14.09 -12.56
CA GLY A 56 -1.13 -15.42 -13.18
C GLY A 56 -1.32 -16.57 -12.18
N LYS A 57 -1.12 -17.83 -12.64
CA LYS A 57 -0.88 -18.99 -11.77
C LYS A 57 0.49 -18.82 -11.10
N ASP A 58 0.54 -18.17 -9.95
CA ASP A 58 1.78 -17.87 -9.23
C ASP A 58 2.26 -19.13 -8.46
N PRO A 59 3.57 -19.24 -8.12
CA PRO A 59 4.12 -20.25 -7.21
C PRO A 59 3.95 -19.87 -5.72
N ALA A 60 3.14 -18.85 -5.42
CA ALA A 60 2.77 -18.50 -4.06
C ALA A 60 1.66 -19.44 -3.55
N PRO A 61 1.64 -19.78 -2.25
CA PRO A 61 0.56 -20.56 -1.66
C PRO A 61 -0.79 -19.92 -2.01
N ALA A 62 -1.79 -20.76 -2.32
CA ALA A 62 -3.14 -20.28 -2.64
C ALA A 62 -3.63 -19.36 -1.51
N GLY A 63 -3.82 -18.07 -1.82
CA GLY A 63 -4.26 -17.05 -0.86
C GLY A 63 -3.26 -15.92 -0.57
N THR A 64 -2.00 -16.01 -1.00
CA THR A 64 -1.01 -14.92 -0.83
C THR A 64 -0.71 -14.19 -2.14
N ALA A 65 -0.87 -12.86 -2.16
CA ALA A 65 -0.52 -12.03 -3.31
C ALA A 65 1.00 -11.79 -3.37
N ALA A 66 1.65 -12.10 -4.49
CA ALA A 66 3.03 -11.71 -4.74
C ALA A 66 3.11 -10.33 -5.41
N TYR A 67 4.11 -9.55 -4.99
CA TYR A 67 4.36 -8.20 -5.46
C TYR A 67 5.75 -8.10 -6.08
N ARG A 68 5.87 -7.43 -7.23
CA ARG A 68 7.17 -7.19 -7.87
C ARG A 68 7.88 -6.02 -7.20
N LEU A 69 8.76 -6.30 -6.24
CA LEU A 69 9.39 -5.30 -5.38
C LEU A 69 10.90 -5.21 -5.59
N LYS A 70 11.46 -4.01 -5.42
CA LYS A 70 12.90 -3.76 -5.42
C LYS A 70 13.41 -3.75 -3.98
N CYS A 71 14.42 -4.56 -3.68
CA CYS A 71 15.10 -4.51 -2.39
C CYS A 71 15.85 -3.17 -2.24
N PRO A 72 15.67 -2.43 -1.13
CA PRO A 72 16.39 -1.18 -0.90
C PRO A 72 17.88 -1.38 -0.61
N LYS A 73 18.29 -2.55 -0.10
CA LYS A 73 19.69 -2.84 0.26
C LYS A 73 20.53 -3.28 -0.94
N CYS A 74 20.08 -4.29 -1.69
CA CYS A 74 20.86 -4.85 -2.81
C CYS A 74 20.36 -4.43 -4.19
N GLY A 75 19.26 -3.68 -4.27
CA GLY A 75 18.70 -3.19 -5.53
C GLY A 75 18.02 -4.24 -6.40
N ASP A 76 18.00 -5.51 -5.98
CA ASP A 76 17.43 -6.62 -6.73
C ASP A 76 15.90 -6.51 -6.83
N LYS A 77 15.33 -6.78 -8.01
CA LYS A 77 13.88 -6.79 -8.24
C LYS A 77 13.38 -8.21 -8.37
N SER A 78 12.54 -8.65 -7.45
CA SER A 78 11.98 -10.00 -7.44
C SER A 78 10.50 -10.01 -7.03
N TRP A 79 9.82 -11.11 -7.34
CA TRP A 79 8.47 -11.38 -6.84
C TRP A 79 8.57 -11.83 -5.39
N LEU A 80 8.01 -11.02 -4.49
CA LEU A 80 8.05 -11.26 -3.06
C LEU A 80 6.63 -11.38 -2.51
N VAL A 81 6.45 -12.33 -1.61
CA VAL A 81 5.24 -12.46 -0.80
C VAL A 81 5.45 -11.73 0.52
N PRO A 82 4.40 -11.12 1.09
CA PRO A 82 4.50 -10.53 2.41
C PRO A 82 4.79 -11.62 3.46
N LEU A 83 5.58 -11.27 4.46
CA LEU A 83 5.71 -12.03 5.70
C LEU A 83 4.51 -11.61 6.55
N ASP A 84 3.51 -12.48 6.70
CA ASP A 84 2.37 -12.23 7.59
C ASP A 84 2.80 -12.10 9.06
#